data_AF-A0A9E3Q9S0-F1
#
_entry.id   AF-A0A9E3Q9S0-F1
#
_cell.length_a   1.000
_cell.length_b   1.000
_cell.length_c   1.000
_cell.angle_alpha   90.00
_cell.angle_beta   90.00
_cell.angle_gamma   90.00
#
_symmetry.space_group_name_H-M   'P 1'
#
loop_
_entity.id
_entity.type
_entity.pdbx_description
1 polymer ?
#
loop_
_entity_poly.entity_id
_entity_poly.type
_entity_poly.pdbx_seq_one_letter_code
_entity_poly.pdbx_strand_id
1 'polypeptide(L)'
;MAQSKSSNENVTREYRRKDTFWRRWLAVFILFVFFFASWGGQFASQLEVEKQIAEQHNQQFQMSEFWPEFWQSTFENWQSEWLQLATQALLIAAFADFLFRKGQEDNYKTHLMIEQLRNELAAKK
;
A
#
# COMPACT_ATOMS: atom_id res chain seq x y z
N MET A 1 -3.29 -23.31 -44.36
CA MET A 1 -3.32 -23.32 -42.88
C MET A 1 -1.99 -22.99 -42.20
N ALA A 2 -0.81 -23.17 -42.83
CA ALA A 2 0.48 -22.84 -42.21
C ALA A 2 0.80 -21.32 -42.09
N GLN A 3 0.23 -20.49 -42.97
CA GLN A 3 0.55 -19.05 -43.06
C GLN A 3 -0.07 -18.20 -41.92
N SER A 4 -1.23 -18.61 -41.39
CA SER A 4 -1.91 -17.94 -40.27
C SER A 4 -1.17 -18.14 -38.93
N LYS A 5 -0.53 -19.30 -38.74
CA LYS A 5 0.26 -19.61 -37.55
C LYS A 5 1.57 -18.81 -37.50
N SER A 6 2.24 -18.67 -38.65
CA SER A 6 3.44 -17.83 -38.81
C SER A 6 3.17 -16.35 -38.54
N SER A 7 2.01 -15.82 -38.96
CA SER A 7 1.68 -14.41 -38.74
C SER A 7 1.46 -14.11 -37.26
N ASN A 8 0.83 -15.02 -36.51
CA ASN A 8 0.58 -14.85 -35.06
C ASN A 8 1.85 -14.98 -34.22
N GLU A 9 2.81 -15.82 -34.63
CA GLU A 9 4.11 -15.94 -33.94
C GLU A 9 4.99 -14.70 -34.12
N ASN A 10 4.83 -13.95 -35.22
CA ASN A 10 5.60 -12.72 -35.45
C ASN A 10 5.04 -11.53 -34.65
N VAL A 11 3.71 -11.41 -34.54
CA VAL A 11 3.04 -10.36 -33.73
C VAL A 11 3.32 -10.53 -32.23
N THR A 12 3.47 -11.76 -31.74
CA THR A 12 3.76 -12.05 -30.32
C THR A 12 5.22 -11.82 -29.93
N ARG A 13 6.15 -11.70 -30.88
CA ARG A 13 7.58 -11.45 -30.61
C ARG A 13 7.92 -9.97 -30.45
N GLU A 14 7.08 -9.07 -30.95
CA GLU A 14 7.37 -7.62 -31.02
C GLU A 14 7.23 -6.89 -29.66
N TYR A 15 6.55 -7.49 -28.68
CA TYR A 15 6.36 -6.91 -27.34
C TYR A 15 7.19 -7.57 -26.23
N ARG A 16 8.29 -8.25 -26.55
CA ARG A 16 9.25 -8.70 -25.52
C ARG A 16 10.17 -7.54 -25.13
N ARG A 17 9.61 -6.55 -24.43
CA ARG A 17 10.36 -5.46 -23.80
C ARG A 17 11.39 -6.11 -22.85
N LYS A 18 12.69 -5.93 -23.10
CA LYS A 18 13.76 -6.47 -22.22
C LYS A 18 13.54 -5.92 -20.81
N ASP A 19 13.15 -6.77 -19.88
CA ASP A 19 13.03 -6.47 -18.46
C ASP A 19 14.43 -6.37 -17.86
N THR A 20 15.05 -5.20 -18.01
CA THR A 20 16.35 -4.94 -17.38
C THR A 20 16.21 -4.96 -15.86
N PHE A 21 17.19 -5.54 -15.17
CA PHE A 21 17.30 -5.55 -13.71
C PHE A 21 16.97 -4.18 -13.10
N TRP A 22 17.53 -3.12 -13.68
CA TRP A 22 17.28 -1.73 -13.26
C TRP A 22 15.81 -1.31 -13.35
N ARG A 23 15.04 -1.73 -14.38
CA ARG A 23 13.61 -1.41 -14.44
C ARG A 23 12.80 -2.06 -13.31
N ARG A 24 13.28 -3.19 -12.76
CA ARG A 24 12.63 -3.90 -11.65
C ARG A 24 13.01 -3.30 -10.30
N TRP A 25 14.28 -2.92 -10.13
CA TRP A 25 14.83 -2.51 -8.84
C TRP A 25 15.01 -1.00 -8.65
N LEU A 26 14.85 -0.19 -9.70
CA LEU A 26 15.00 1.26 -9.61
C LEU A 26 14.08 1.88 -8.55
N ALA A 27 12.80 1.47 -8.51
CA ALA A 27 11.86 1.96 -7.50
C ALA A 27 12.32 1.60 -6.08
N VAL A 28 12.81 0.37 -5.87
CA VAL A 28 13.35 -0.07 -4.57
C VAL A 28 14.57 0.75 -4.19
N PHE A 29 15.48 1.00 -5.12
CA PHE A 29 16.67 1.82 -4.86
C PHE A 29 16.32 3.26 -4.52
N ILE A 30 15.37 3.86 -5.26
CA ILE A 30 14.89 5.22 -4.97
C ILE A 30 14.28 5.28 -3.57
N LEU A 31 13.38 4.34 -3.23
CA LEU A 31 12.76 4.27 -1.91
C LEU A 31 13.80 4.05 -0.81
N PHE A 32 14.82 3.24 -1.06
CA PHE A 32 15.93 3.02 -0.13
C PHE A 32 16.69 4.33 0.12
N VAL A 33 17.04 5.07 -0.94
CA VAL A 33 17.70 6.38 -0.79
C VAL A 33 16.84 7.35 0.02
N PHE A 34 15.54 7.46 -0.29
CA PHE A 34 14.63 8.32 0.48
C PHE A 34 14.49 7.87 1.93
N PHE A 35 14.45 6.57 2.19
CA PHE A 35 14.39 6.02 3.54
C PHE A 35 15.62 6.42 4.36
N PHE A 36 16.83 6.21 3.85
CA PHE A 36 18.06 6.58 4.57
C PHE A 36 18.22 8.09 4.70
N ALA A 37 17.80 8.87 3.70
CA ALA A 37 17.78 10.33 3.80
C ALA A 37 16.83 10.80 4.92
N SER A 38 15.61 10.24 4.98
CA SER A 38 14.63 10.55 6.03
C SER A 38 15.12 10.11 7.41
N TRP A 39 15.68 8.91 7.53
CA TRP A 39 16.18 8.36 8.79
C TRP A 39 17.39 9.16 9.31
N GLY A 40 18.29 9.58 8.41
CA GLY A 40 19.38 10.50 8.74
C GLY A 40 18.87 11.88 9.17
N GLY A 41 17.80 12.37 8.54
CA GLY A 41 17.11 13.60 8.96
C GLY A 41 16.51 13.49 10.37
N GLN A 42 15.84 12.38 10.68
CA GLN A 42 15.33 12.09 12.04
C GLN A 42 16.46 12.08 13.06
N PHE A 43 17.56 11.39 12.76
CA PHE A 43 18.74 11.35 13.63
C PHE A 43 19.28 12.75 13.93
N ALA A 44 19.48 13.58 12.89
CA ALA A 44 19.99 14.93 13.06
C ALA A 44 19.02 15.81 13.86
N SER A 45 17.71 15.70 13.59
CA SER A 45 16.69 16.44 14.32
C SER A 45 16.63 16.04 15.79
N GLN A 46 16.67 14.74 16.11
CA GLN A 46 16.60 14.27 17.48
C GLN A 46 17.86 14.64 18.26
N LEU A 47 19.02 14.54 17.63
CA LEU A 47 20.29 14.91 18.24
C LEU A 47 20.36 16.41 18.58
N GLU A 48 19.76 17.26 17.75
CA GLU A 48 19.62 18.69 18.03
C GLU A 48 18.68 18.94 19.23
N VAL A 49 17.55 18.24 19.27
CA VAL A 49 16.58 18.35 20.38
C VAL A 49 17.20 17.91 21.71
N GLU A 50 17.87 16.75 21.75
CA GLU A 50 18.50 16.27 22.99
C GLU A 50 19.60 17.20 23.49
N LYS A 51 20.37 17.81 22.58
CA LYS A 51 21.35 18.84 22.96
C LYS A 51 20.69 20.07 23.56
N GLN A 52 19.61 20.56 22.95
CA GLN A 52 18.86 21.71 23.46
C GLN A 52 18.25 21.42 24.84
N ILE A 53 17.75 20.22 25.07
CA ILE A 53 17.24 19.79 26.38
C ILE A 53 18.39 19.77 27.40
N ALA A 54 19.52 19.15 27.07
CA ALA A 54 20.68 19.11 27.97
C ALA A 54 21.14 20.54 28.35
N GLU A 55 21.22 21.45 27.39
CA GLU A 55 21.56 22.86 27.63
C GLU A 55 20.55 23.56 28.55
N GLN A 56 19.24 23.37 28.32
CA GLN A 56 18.18 23.94 29.17
C GLN A 56 18.23 23.43 30.60
N HIS A 57 18.60 22.16 30.79
CA HIS A 57 18.71 21.51 32.09
C HIS A 57 20.08 21.69 32.76
N ASN A 58 21.01 22.48 32.18
CA ASN A 58 22.41 22.60 32.63
C ASN A 58 23.12 21.24 32.79
N GLN A 59 22.74 20.27 31.96
CA GLN A 59 23.33 18.94 31.92
C GLN A 59 24.27 18.81 30.72
N GLN A 60 25.27 17.95 30.85
CA GLN A 60 26.17 17.66 29.74
C GLN A 60 25.54 16.56 28.87
N PHE A 61 25.37 16.85 27.58
CA PHE A 61 24.88 15.87 26.61
C PHE A 61 25.74 14.60 26.63
N GLN A 62 25.10 13.45 26.81
CA GLN A 62 25.77 12.15 26.78
C GLN A 62 25.31 11.33 25.58
N MET A 63 26.26 10.98 24.71
CA MET A 63 25.99 10.14 23.55
C MET A 63 25.48 8.73 23.94
N SER A 64 25.80 8.26 25.14
CA SER A 64 25.33 6.98 25.67
C SER A 64 23.82 6.93 25.94
N GLU A 65 23.20 8.08 26.25
CA GLU A 65 21.76 8.20 26.52
C GLU A 65 20.97 8.37 25.22
N PHE A 66 21.56 9.08 24.25
CA PHE A 66 20.96 9.32 22.94
C PHE A 66 20.65 8.04 22.14
N TRP A 67 21.54 7.04 22.14
CA TRP A 67 21.34 5.82 21.33
C TRP A 67 20.09 5.03 21.73
N PRO A 68 19.87 4.71 23.03
CA PRO A 68 18.61 4.12 23.50
C PRO A 68 17.37 4.92 23.09
N GLU A 69 17.38 6.24 23.27
CA GLU A 69 16.25 7.13 22.96
C GLU A 69 15.96 7.20 21.46
N PHE A 70 17.01 7.26 20.64
CA PHE A 70 16.88 7.24 19.18
C PHE A 70 16.26 5.94 18.69
N TRP A 71 16.74 4.79 19.18
CA TRP A 71 16.16 3.49 18.83
C TRP A 71 14.74 3.35 19.37
N GLN A 72 14.48 3.76 20.60
CA GLN A 72 13.12 3.74 21.16
C GLN A 72 12.17 4.57 20.32
N SER A 73 12.50 5.82 20.00
CA SER A 73 11.69 6.68 19.14
C SER A 73 11.48 6.07 17.75
N THR A 74 12.53 5.48 17.16
CA THR A 74 12.43 4.78 15.88
C THR A 74 11.49 3.58 15.94
N PHE A 75 11.57 2.76 17.00
CA PHE A 75 10.71 1.60 17.19
C PHE A 75 9.27 1.98 17.56
N GLU A 76 9.06 3.05 18.32
CA GLU A 76 7.73 3.57 18.62
C GLU A 76 7.05 4.10 17.35
N ASN A 77 7.78 4.83 16.51
CA ASN A 77 7.30 5.25 15.20
C ASN A 77 6.94 4.04 14.32
N TRP A 78 7.82 3.03 14.24
CA TRP A 78 7.50 1.82 13.51
C TRP A 78 6.26 1.09 14.06
N GLN A 79 6.14 0.96 15.38
CA GLN A 79 4.98 0.34 16.01
C GLN A 79 3.68 1.07 15.66
N SER A 80 3.66 2.40 15.72
CA SER A 80 2.46 3.18 15.41
C SER A 80 2.09 3.08 13.93
N GLU A 81 3.06 3.14 13.02
CA GLU A 81 2.84 2.98 11.58
C GLU A 81 2.30 1.58 11.24
N TRP A 82 2.84 0.52 11.86
CA TRP A 82 2.31 -0.84 11.68
C TRP A 82 0.88 -0.96 12.18
N LEU A 83 0.58 -0.41 13.36
CA LEU A 83 -0.76 -0.41 13.92
C LEU A 83 -1.73 0.36 13.01
N GLN A 84 -1.29 1.50 12.47
CA GLN A 84 -2.06 2.30 11.53
C GLN A 84 -2.34 1.52 10.24
N LEU A 85 -1.34 0.90 9.62
CA LEU A 85 -1.51 0.11 8.41
C LEU A 85 -2.42 -1.10 8.63
N ALA A 86 -2.27 -1.81 9.75
CA ALA A 86 -3.13 -2.93 10.12
C ALA A 86 -4.58 -2.48 10.33
N THR A 87 -4.78 -1.38 11.06
CA THR A 87 -6.11 -0.82 11.31
C THR A 87 -6.75 -0.33 10.02
N GLN A 88 -6.00 0.38 9.18
CA GLN A 88 -6.47 0.86 7.88
C GLN A 88 -6.85 -0.31 6.96
N ALA A 89 -6.02 -1.35 6.87
CA ALA A 89 -6.33 -2.54 6.07
C ALA A 89 -7.60 -3.24 6.59
N LEU A 90 -7.75 -3.36 7.91
CA LEU A 90 -8.94 -3.92 8.53
C LEU A 90 -10.19 -3.09 8.22
N LEU A 91 -10.11 -1.76 8.36
CA LEU A 91 -11.22 -0.85 8.06
C LEU A 91 -11.60 -0.91 6.58
N ILE A 92 -10.63 -0.91 5.67
CA ILE A 92 -10.89 -1.04 4.22
C ILE A 92 -11.53 -2.39 3.93
N ALA A 93 -11.03 -3.49 4.50
CA ALA A 93 -11.60 -4.82 4.30
C ALA A 93 -13.05 -4.90 4.83
N ALA A 94 -13.30 -4.39 6.04
CA ALA A 94 -14.63 -4.35 6.62
C ALA A 94 -15.60 -3.46 5.82
N PHE A 95 -15.13 -2.31 5.36
CA PHE A 95 -15.91 -1.40 4.54
C PHE A 95 -16.21 -1.99 3.16
N ALA A 96 -15.24 -2.62 2.52
CA ALA A 96 -15.42 -3.34 1.26
C ALA A 96 -16.48 -4.44 1.42
N ASP A 97 -16.36 -5.29 2.45
CA ASP A 97 -17.35 -6.33 2.74
C ASP A 97 -18.75 -5.75 2.97
N PHE A 98 -18.87 -4.66 3.73
CA PHE A 98 -20.14 -3.96 3.93
C PHE A 98 -20.76 -3.45 2.62
N LEU A 99 -19.97 -2.80 1.76
CA LEU A 99 -20.44 -2.29 0.47
C LEU A 99 -20.86 -3.43 -0.46
N PHE A 100 -20.07 -4.51 -0.53
CA PHE A 100 -20.38 -5.65 -1.39
C PHE A 100 -21.59 -6.45 -0.88
N ARG A 101 -21.76 -6.61 0.44
CA ARG A 101 -22.96 -7.22 1.02
C ARG A 101 -24.23 -6.47 0.64
N LYS A 102 -24.23 -5.13 0.78
CA LYS A 102 -25.37 -4.30 0.34
C LYS A 102 -25.60 -4.39 -1.17
N GLY A 103 -24.53 -4.35 -1.95
CA GLY A 103 -24.61 -4.49 -3.41
C GLY A 103 -25.23 -5.82 -3.86
N GLN A 104 -24.96 -6.93 -3.17
CA GLN A 104 -25.56 -8.21 -3.54
C GLN A 104 -27.06 -8.29 -3.26
N GLU A 105 -27.54 -7.69 -2.17
CA GLU A 105 -28.96 -7.69 -1.82
C GLU A 105 -29.81 -6.96 -2.89
N ASP A 106 -29.33 -5.80 -3.36
CA ASP A 106 -30.00 -5.01 -4.39
C ASP A 106 -30.02 -5.72 -5.76
N ASN A 107 -28.91 -6.39 -6.12
CA ASN A 107 -28.83 -7.15 -7.37
C ASN A 107 -29.79 -8.34 -7.36
N TYR A 108 -29.85 -9.09 -6.25
CA TYR A 108 -30.76 -10.23 -6.13
C TYR A 108 -32.23 -9.83 -6.29
N LYS A 109 -32.67 -8.76 -5.61
CA LYS A 109 -34.03 -8.21 -5.74
C LYS A 109 -34.35 -7.78 -7.17
N THR A 110 -33.40 -7.15 -7.85
CA THR A 110 -33.55 -6.72 -9.24
C THR A 110 -33.78 -7.91 -10.18
N HIS A 111 -33.01 -8.98 -10.03
CA HIS A 111 -33.18 -10.19 -10.84
C HIS A 111 -34.56 -10.84 -10.63
N LEU A 112 -35.03 -10.94 -9.39
CA LEU A 112 -36.35 -11.49 -9.09
C LEU A 112 -37.49 -10.68 -9.73
N MET A 113 -37.41 -9.35 -9.68
CA MET A 113 -38.41 -8.49 -10.33
C MET A 113 -38.44 -8.68 -11.85
N ILE A 114 -37.27 -8.80 -12.49
CA ILE A 114 -37.16 -9.06 -13.93
C ILE A 114 -37.77 -10.43 -14.28
N GLU A 115 -37.48 -11.46 -13.49
CA GLU A 115 -38.04 -12.80 -13.72
C GLU A 115 -39.56 -12.83 -13.52
N GLN A 116 -40.08 -12.16 -12.50
CA GLN A 116 -41.52 -12.03 -12.27
C GLN A 116 -42.21 -11.34 -13.46
N LEU A 117 -41.69 -10.19 -13.90
CA LEU A 117 -42.22 -9.47 -15.07
C LEU A 117 -42.20 -10.33 -16.34
N ARG A 118 -41.11 -11.08 -16.58
CA ARG A 118 -41.00 -11.99 -17.72
C ARG A 118 -42.10 -13.06 -17.68
N ASN A 119 -42.33 -13.65 -16.50
CA ASN A 119 -43.33 -14.70 -16.32
C ASN A 119 -44.76 -14.16 -16.46
N GLU A 120 -45.05 -12.96 -15.95
CA GLU A 120 -46.35 -12.30 -16.16
C GLU A 120 -46.62 -12.01 -17.63
N LEU A 121 -45.64 -11.47 -18.37
CA LEU A 121 -45.78 -11.22 -19.81
C LEU A 121 -45.99 -12.52 -20.60
N ALA A 122 -45.33 -13.61 -20.22
CA ALA A 122 -45.51 -14.91 -20.84
C ALA A 122 -46.91 -15.50 -20.56
N ALA A 123 -47.46 -15.29 -19.36
CA ALA A 123 -48.80 -15.77 -18.99
C ALA A 123 -49.94 -14.95 -19.61
N LYS A 124 -49.67 -13.71 -20.03
CA LYS A 124 -50.65 -12.79 -20.63
C LYS A 124 -50.76 -12.94 -22.16
N LYS A 125 -49.95 -13.80 -22.76
CA LYS A 125 -49.88 -14.07 -24.21
C LYS A 125 -50.50 -15.44 -24.50
#